data_AF-A0A7L5FTU0-F1
#
_entry.id   AF-A0A7L5FTU0-F1
#
_cell.length_a   1.000
_cell.length_b   1.000
_cell.length_c   1.000
_cell.angle_alpha   90.00
_cell.angle_beta   90.00
_cell.angle_gamma   90.00
#
_symmetry.space_group_name_H-M   'P 1'
#
loop_
_entity.id
_entity.type
_entity.pdbx_description
1 polymer ?
#
loop_
_entity_poly.entity_id
_entity_poly.type
_entity_poly.pdbx_seq_one_letter_code
_entity_poly.pdbx_strand_id
1 'polypeptide(L)'
;MKSFLHLSFALLFTFTLSAQVGIGTITPNGALDVTSTTDGLLIPRVALVNTTTVTVTTPIASELVYNITPASGTTDVSPGFYYLNSPTGPWVRLGTDASSGPPPPPDPPTAVAAGWLTVGNDDIVEGTNFLGTTTPVDVTFIRNGDVAGRIGGTNASYGLGALINASPGAQNTAVGVGALRNNTGNNNTAIGEGAGSGSSSGNFNILMGRNANVTTGQRNIVIGTEVNVTNATNSIFIGSSFGGAPAGGTNRIVIGDSAPVPASNSIRIGNTTIGTATTQIAWTTTSDRRWKDNIKDSGLGLDFLQTLRPVSYVRKNDENKKTEYGFIAQELEGALIAAGDQNNAIISKDLEGMYGVRYNDFISITVKAVQEQQVIIEELQKDNEELKAVNAAILKRLEALENK
;
A
#
# COMPACT_ATOMS: atom_id res chain seq x y z
N MET A 1 112.04 -34.27 29.09
CA MET A 1 110.88 -35.18 29.07
C MET A 1 109.64 -34.39 28.70
N LYS A 2 108.77 -35.00 27.89
CA LYS A 2 107.51 -34.49 27.35
C LYS A 2 106.58 -33.91 28.43
N SER A 3 105.87 -32.82 28.13
CA SER A 3 104.39 -32.82 28.12
C SER A 3 103.84 -31.49 27.57
N PHE A 4 103.01 -31.62 26.55
CA PHE A 4 102.06 -30.62 26.04
C PHE A 4 101.11 -30.12 27.15
N LEU A 5 100.47 -28.95 26.99
CA LEU A 5 99.04 -28.86 26.62
C LEU A 5 98.49 -27.40 26.62
N HIS A 6 98.14 -26.95 25.40
CA HIS A 6 97.02 -26.10 24.96
C HIS A 6 96.57 -24.86 25.75
N LEU A 7 96.84 -23.72 25.11
CA LEU A 7 96.17 -22.43 25.26
C LEU A 7 94.75 -22.53 24.64
N SER A 8 93.71 -22.66 25.46
CA SER A 8 92.31 -22.64 25.00
C SER A 8 91.74 -21.21 25.04
N PHE A 9 91.54 -20.64 23.86
CA PHE A 9 90.81 -19.40 23.63
C PHE A 9 89.31 -19.69 23.83
N ALA A 10 88.74 -19.26 24.97
CA ALA A 10 87.31 -19.43 25.26
C ALA A 10 86.49 -18.37 24.49
N LEU A 11 85.87 -18.79 23.40
CA LEU A 11 84.87 -18.02 22.67
C LEU A 11 83.60 -17.93 23.51
N LEU A 12 83.34 -16.78 24.13
CA LEU A 12 82.08 -16.50 24.84
C LEU A 12 80.95 -16.30 23.81
N PHE A 13 80.19 -17.37 23.55
CA PHE A 13 78.89 -17.27 22.91
C PHE A 13 77.86 -16.77 23.92
N THR A 14 77.35 -15.56 23.73
CA THR A 14 76.15 -15.09 24.44
C THR A 14 74.93 -15.75 23.80
N PHE A 15 74.34 -16.75 24.47
CA PHE A 15 73.02 -17.26 24.12
C PHE A 15 71.95 -16.45 24.86
N THR A 16 71.08 -15.76 24.14
CA THR A 16 69.84 -15.21 24.70
C THR A 16 68.81 -16.33 24.82
N LEU A 17 68.53 -16.77 26.04
CA LEU A 17 67.39 -17.65 26.34
C LEU A 17 66.17 -16.77 26.65
N SER A 18 65.17 -16.77 25.76
CA SER A 18 63.85 -16.21 26.07
C SER A 18 63.08 -17.23 26.92
N ALA A 19 62.87 -16.94 28.20
CA ALA A 19 62.04 -17.78 29.06
C ALA A 19 60.57 -17.34 28.97
N GLN A 20 59.76 -18.12 28.27
CA GLN A 20 58.30 -18.06 28.36
C GLN A 20 57.84 -18.67 29.70
N VAL A 21 56.93 -18.01 30.41
CA VAL A 21 56.46 -18.46 31.73
C VAL A 21 55.17 -19.26 31.55
N GLY A 22 55.27 -20.57 31.71
CA GLY A 22 54.09 -21.45 31.83
C GLY A 22 53.73 -21.63 33.31
N ILE A 23 52.47 -21.39 33.66
CA ILE A 23 51.91 -21.71 34.99
C ILE A 23 50.92 -22.84 34.79
N GLY A 24 51.28 -24.04 35.24
CA GLY A 24 50.48 -25.26 35.04
C GLY A 24 50.73 -25.98 33.70
N THR A 25 51.58 -25.43 32.82
CA THR A 25 52.00 -26.04 31.53
C THR A 25 53.51 -25.96 31.33
N ILE A 26 54.10 -26.99 30.73
CA ILE A 26 55.54 -27.06 30.41
C ILE A 26 55.86 -26.63 28.97
N THR A 27 54.83 -26.39 28.15
CA THR A 27 54.94 -25.91 26.77
C THR A 27 54.01 -24.71 26.57
N PRO A 28 54.32 -23.55 27.18
CA PRO A 28 53.47 -22.37 27.08
C PRO A 28 53.44 -21.84 25.64
N ASN A 29 52.26 -21.40 25.18
CA ASN A 29 52.03 -20.90 23.81
C ASN A 29 52.22 -19.37 23.68
N GLY A 30 52.57 -18.69 24.77
CA GLY A 30 52.75 -17.25 24.81
C GLY A 30 53.68 -16.82 25.95
N ALA A 31 53.88 -15.51 26.08
CA ALA A 31 54.76 -14.94 27.11
C ALA A 31 54.30 -15.29 28.55
N LEU A 32 52.99 -15.41 28.75
CA LEU A 32 52.33 -15.97 29.93
C LEU A 32 51.23 -16.92 29.45
N ASP A 33 51.31 -18.19 29.86
CA ASP A 33 50.29 -19.21 29.58
C ASP A 33 49.89 -19.87 30.91
N VAL A 34 48.62 -19.78 31.28
CA VAL A 34 48.08 -20.31 32.54
C VAL A 34 47.02 -21.36 32.23
N THR A 35 47.28 -22.61 32.62
CA THR A 35 46.36 -23.73 32.40
C THR A 35 45.85 -24.28 33.72
N SER A 36 44.53 -24.28 33.90
CA SER A 36 43.85 -24.91 35.04
C SER A 36 42.47 -25.39 34.61
N THR A 37 42.06 -26.57 35.09
CA THR A 37 40.71 -27.13 34.85
C THR A 37 39.78 -26.95 36.04
N THR A 38 40.30 -26.50 37.18
CA THR A 38 39.57 -26.44 38.46
C THR A 38 39.62 -25.07 39.14
N ASP A 39 40.42 -24.13 38.63
CA ASP A 39 40.60 -22.80 39.22
C ASP A 39 40.87 -21.74 38.14
N GLY A 40 40.70 -20.46 38.48
CA GLY A 40 40.88 -19.33 37.58
C GLY A 40 42.07 -18.44 37.92
N LEU A 41 42.21 -17.35 37.16
CA LEU A 41 43.17 -16.28 37.48
C LEU A 41 42.48 -15.26 38.40
N LEU A 42 42.99 -15.10 39.62
CA LEU A 42 42.51 -14.06 40.52
C LEU A 42 43.16 -12.71 40.17
N ILE A 43 42.36 -11.83 39.56
CA ILE A 43 42.76 -10.45 39.27
C ILE A 43 42.64 -9.59 40.56
N PRO A 44 43.58 -8.64 40.80
CA PRO A 44 43.53 -7.76 41.97
C PRO A 44 42.17 -7.07 42.14
N ARG A 45 41.62 -7.16 43.35
CA ARG A 45 40.37 -6.49 43.73
C ARG A 45 40.68 -5.10 44.25
N VAL A 46 40.19 -4.07 43.58
CA VAL A 46 40.48 -2.67 43.90
C VAL A 46 39.16 -1.93 44.11
N ALA A 47 39.04 -1.13 45.16
CA ALA A 47 37.89 -0.25 45.34
C ALA A 47 38.14 1.05 44.57
N LEU A 48 37.59 1.17 43.35
CA LEU A 48 37.70 2.38 42.55
C LEU A 48 36.79 3.47 43.11
N VAL A 49 37.26 4.72 43.10
CA VAL A 49 36.46 5.88 43.55
C VAL A 49 35.60 6.41 42.41
N ASN A 50 36.19 6.55 41.23
CA ASN A 50 35.55 6.93 39.97
C ASN A 50 36.44 6.46 38.79
N THR A 51 36.03 6.70 37.55
CA THR A 51 36.82 6.31 36.37
C THR A 51 38.07 7.16 36.17
N THR A 52 38.17 8.36 36.74
CA THR A 52 39.27 9.29 36.48
C THR A 52 40.40 9.23 37.50
N THR A 53 40.13 8.72 38.69
CA THR A 53 41.09 8.66 39.81
C THR A 53 41.86 7.36 39.77
N VAL A 54 43.19 7.48 39.66
CA VAL A 54 44.10 6.33 39.67
C VAL A 54 44.39 5.93 41.13
N THR A 55 43.92 4.76 41.55
CA THR A 55 44.01 4.25 42.93
C THR A 55 45.19 3.28 43.15
N VAL A 56 45.84 2.85 42.07
CA VAL A 56 47.01 1.95 42.11
C VAL A 56 48.31 2.73 42.31
N THR A 57 49.28 2.15 43.02
CA THR A 57 50.49 2.86 43.51
C THR A 57 51.58 3.09 42.47
N THR A 58 51.59 2.30 41.39
CA THR A 58 52.55 2.40 40.27
C THR A 58 51.81 2.17 38.95
N PRO A 59 50.96 3.12 38.53
CA PRO A 59 50.04 2.91 37.43
C PRO A 59 50.76 2.70 36.09
N ILE A 60 50.37 1.64 35.38
CA ILE A 60 50.85 1.34 34.04
C ILE A 60 49.63 1.13 33.14
N ALA A 61 49.71 1.59 31.89
CA ALA A 61 48.67 1.33 30.90
C ALA A 61 48.42 -0.17 30.75
N SER A 62 47.15 -0.54 30.56
CA SER A 62 46.65 -1.92 30.44
C SER A 62 46.66 -2.74 31.74
N GLU A 63 46.87 -2.12 32.90
CA GLU A 63 46.70 -2.82 34.19
C GLU A 63 45.24 -3.21 34.40
N LEU A 64 44.97 -4.50 34.68
CA LEU A 64 43.64 -5.07 34.85
C LEU A 64 43.31 -5.25 36.34
N VAL A 65 42.14 -4.77 36.75
CA VAL A 65 41.61 -4.91 38.12
C VAL A 65 40.16 -5.36 38.10
N TYR A 66 39.71 -5.97 39.19
CA TYR A 66 38.28 -6.16 39.46
C TYR A 66 37.82 -5.09 40.46
N ASN A 67 36.98 -4.16 40.02
CA ASN A 67 36.39 -3.16 40.89
C ASN A 67 35.39 -3.82 41.86
N ILE A 68 35.47 -3.46 43.14
CA ILE A 68 34.55 -3.94 44.18
C ILE A 68 33.59 -2.87 44.71
N THR A 69 33.72 -1.61 44.27
CA THR A 69 32.84 -0.51 44.70
C THR A 69 31.41 -0.76 44.21
N PRO A 70 30.41 -0.86 45.11
CA PRO A 70 29.01 -1.08 44.72
C PRO A 70 28.47 0.04 43.85
N ALA A 71 27.55 -0.29 42.94
CA ALA A 71 26.81 0.72 42.18
C ALA A 71 25.94 1.55 43.12
N SER A 72 26.12 2.87 43.15
CA SER A 72 25.45 3.75 44.11
C SER A 72 24.75 4.97 43.47
N GLY A 73 24.75 5.07 42.13
CA GLY A 73 24.20 6.22 41.39
C GLY A 73 24.96 7.54 41.56
N THR A 74 25.94 7.60 42.48
CA THR A 74 26.79 8.78 42.73
C THR A 74 28.24 8.61 42.24
N THR A 75 28.59 7.39 41.83
CA THR A 75 29.88 7.01 41.26
C THR A 75 29.67 6.47 39.84
N ASP A 76 30.59 6.77 38.93
CA ASP A 76 30.62 6.26 37.55
C ASP A 76 31.24 4.84 37.44
N VAL A 77 31.51 4.20 38.58
CA VAL A 77 32.02 2.83 38.66
C VAL A 77 31.03 1.91 39.38
N SER A 78 31.02 0.65 38.96
CA SER A 78 30.26 -0.47 39.53
C SER A 78 31.12 -1.74 39.58
N PRO A 79 30.73 -2.80 40.31
CA PRO A 79 31.51 -4.03 40.34
C PRO A 79 31.72 -4.63 38.95
N GLY A 80 32.95 -5.08 38.66
CA GLY A 80 33.31 -5.61 37.34
C GLY A 80 34.78 -5.42 37.00
N PHE A 81 35.21 -5.91 35.84
CA PHE A 81 36.59 -5.74 35.38
C PHE A 81 36.81 -4.34 34.80
N TYR A 82 37.96 -3.73 35.13
CA TYR A 82 38.41 -2.46 34.57
C TYR A 82 39.87 -2.57 34.19
N TYR A 83 40.26 -1.94 33.09
CA TYR A 83 41.66 -1.72 32.77
C TYR A 83 42.02 -0.25 32.80
N LEU A 84 43.26 0.04 33.16
CA LEU A 84 43.76 1.40 33.17
C LEU A 84 44.19 1.81 31.75
N ASN A 85 43.56 2.81 31.14
CA ASN A 85 43.86 3.19 29.75
C ASN A 85 45.23 3.85 29.58
N SER A 86 45.68 4.62 30.59
CA SER A 86 46.99 5.26 30.64
C SER A 86 47.46 5.37 32.10
N PRO A 87 48.74 5.63 32.40
CA PRO A 87 49.20 5.83 33.78
C PRO A 87 48.44 6.93 34.55
N THR A 88 47.74 7.83 33.85
CA THR A 88 46.92 8.91 34.43
C THR A 88 45.42 8.65 34.33
N GLY A 89 44.99 7.44 33.98
CA GLY A 89 43.59 7.08 33.76
C GLY A 89 43.10 7.39 32.33
N PRO A 90 41.79 7.28 32.06
CA PRO A 90 40.76 6.75 32.97
C PRO A 90 40.81 5.21 33.10
N TRP A 91 40.14 4.68 34.11
CA TRP A 91 39.70 3.29 34.20
C TRP A 91 38.57 3.04 33.20
N VAL A 92 38.72 2.02 32.38
CA VAL A 92 37.74 1.63 31.36
C VAL A 92 37.17 0.26 31.73
N ARG A 93 35.83 0.17 31.85
CA ARG A 93 35.15 -1.09 32.18
C ARG A 93 35.27 -2.08 31.02
N LEU A 94 35.63 -3.32 31.33
CA LEU A 94 35.64 -4.45 30.41
C LEU A 94 34.28 -5.16 30.46
N GLY A 95 33.59 -5.16 29.32
CA GLY A 95 32.27 -5.77 29.18
C GLY A 95 31.19 -4.88 29.80
N THR A 96 30.48 -4.12 28.98
CA THR A 96 29.10 -3.74 29.28
C THR A 96 28.24 -4.83 28.67
N ASP A 97 27.86 -5.81 29.49
CA ASP A 97 26.83 -6.76 29.17
C ASP A 97 25.57 -5.98 28.74
N ALA A 98 25.28 -6.03 27.44
CA ALA A 98 24.08 -5.48 26.82
C ALA A 98 22.82 -6.29 27.20
N SER A 99 22.70 -6.75 28.45
CA SER A 99 21.57 -7.59 28.85
C SER A 99 20.99 -7.40 30.25
N SER A 100 21.53 -6.58 31.18
CA SER A 100 20.77 -6.31 32.44
C SER A 100 21.28 -5.20 33.40
N GLY A 101 22.09 -4.23 32.96
CA GLY A 101 22.58 -3.16 33.87
C GLY A 101 21.92 -1.79 33.65
N PRO A 102 21.66 -0.98 34.71
CA PRO A 102 21.19 0.40 34.55
C PRO A 102 22.25 1.24 33.80
N PRO A 103 21.83 2.28 33.05
CA PRO A 103 22.73 3.03 32.19
C PRO A 103 23.86 3.72 32.99
N PRO A 104 25.06 3.88 32.41
CA PRO A 104 26.11 4.69 33.03
C PRO A 104 25.66 6.17 33.12
N PRO A 105 26.11 6.91 34.14
CA PRO A 105 25.80 8.34 34.28
C PRO A 105 26.38 9.17 33.12
N PRO A 106 25.82 10.38 32.84
CA PRO A 106 26.16 11.14 31.64
C PRO A 106 27.53 11.83 31.74
N ASP A 107 28.46 11.36 30.90
CA ASP A 107 29.68 11.97 30.31
C ASP A 107 30.93 12.32 31.16
N PRO A 108 32.18 12.31 30.58
CA PRO A 108 32.57 12.02 29.17
C PRO A 108 33.72 10.97 28.99
N PRO A 109 34.17 10.60 27.76
CA PRO A 109 33.47 9.83 26.75
C PRO A 109 34.28 8.58 26.30
N THR A 110 33.76 7.38 26.54
CA THR A 110 33.82 6.30 25.53
C THR A 110 32.51 5.56 25.64
N ALA A 111 31.47 6.13 25.02
CA ALA A 111 30.18 5.48 24.86
C ALA A 111 30.40 4.18 24.10
N VAL A 112 30.51 3.07 24.83
CA VAL A 112 30.18 1.78 24.25
C VAL A 112 28.69 1.89 23.98
N ALA A 113 28.33 2.09 22.71
CA ALA A 113 26.95 2.26 22.30
C ALA A 113 26.13 1.10 22.87
N ALA A 114 25.27 1.39 23.85
CA ALA A 114 24.27 0.44 24.27
C ALA A 114 23.41 0.18 23.03
N GLY A 115 23.58 -1.00 22.43
CA GLY A 115 22.76 -1.40 21.29
C GLY A 115 21.28 -1.44 21.69
N TRP A 116 20.42 -1.53 20.69
CA TRP A 116 19.02 -1.81 20.93
C TRP A 116 18.87 -3.18 21.61
N LEU A 117 18.29 -3.21 22.81
CA LEU A 117 18.13 -4.42 23.61
C LEU A 117 16.96 -5.25 23.08
N THR A 118 17.10 -6.57 23.09
CA THR A 118 16.04 -7.51 22.67
C THR A 118 14.84 -7.53 23.63
N VAL A 119 15.02 -7.00 24.84
CA VAL A 119 13.98 -6.87 25.87
C VAL A 119 13.39 -5.45 25.94
N GLY A 120 13.88 -4.53 25.10
CA GLY A 120 13.48 -3.12 25.10
C GLY A 120 14.43 -2.21 25.87
N ASN A 121 14.34 -0.91 25.58
CA ASN A 121 15.11 0.16 26.20
C ASN A 121 14.13 1.09 26.94
N ASP A 122 14.41 1.40 28.20
CA ASP A 122 13.53 2.22 29.06
C ASP A 122 13.83 3.73 28.98
N ASP A 123 14.93 4.12 28.35
CA ASP A 123 15.51 5.48 28.33
C ASP A 123 15.55 6.11 26.92
N ILE A 124 14.60 5.75 26.05
CA ILE A 124 14.53 6.27 24.68
C ILE A 124 14.08 7.74 24.65
N VAL A 125 14.90 8.59 24.00
CA VAL A 125 14.61 10.00 23.73
C VAL A 125 14.39 10.22 22.23
N GLU A 126 13.25 10.81 21.87
CA GLU A 126 12.91 11.16 20.48
C GLU A 126 13.98 12.07 19.86
N GLY A 127 14.40 11.77 18.65
CA GLY A 127 15.43 12.53 17.91
C GLY A 127 16.88 12.21 18.31
N THR A 128 17.12 11.49 19.42
CA THR A 128 18.46 11.00 19.80
C THR A 128 18.63 9.52 19.48
N ASN A 129 17.67 8.68 19.87
CA ASN A 129 17.76 7.23 19.64
C ASN A 129 16.95 6.84 18.39
N PHE A 130 17.54 6.06 17.49
CA PHE A 130 16.87 5.52 16.32
C PHE A 130 17.44 4.16 15.89
N LEU A 131 16.64 3.39 15.16
CA LEU A 131 17.05 2.19 14.45
C LEU A 131 17.35 2.57 12.99
N GLY A 132 18.63 2.71 12.63
CA GLY A 132 19.00 3.04 11.25
C GLY A 132 20.45 3.49 11.07
N THR A 133 20.68 4.31 10.05
CA THR A 133 22.00 4.83 9.65
C THR A 133 22.02 6.35 9.70
N THR A 134 23.18 6.94 9.99
CA THR A 134 23.44 8.39 9.83
C THR A 134 24.02 8.74 8.45
N THR A 135 24.29 7.73 7.63
CA THR A 135 24.81 7.84 6.27
C THR A 135 23.69 7.46 5.27
N PRO A 136 23.79 7.87 3.99
CA PRO A 136 22.76 7.58 2.98
C PRO A 136 22.87 6.14 2.46
N VAL A 137 22.93 5.17 3.38
CA VAL A 137 23.00 3.73 3.11
C VAL A 137 21.71 3.10 3.61
N ASP A 138 21.08 2.32 2.75
CA ASP A 138 19.85 1.59 3.05
C ASP A 138 20.03 0.62 4.22
N VAL A 139 19.02 0.56 5.10
CA VAL A 139 18.97 -0.39 6.22
C VAL A 139 18.18 -1.61 5.77
N THR A 140 18.78 -2.80 5.85
CA THR A 140 18.12 -4.05 5.48
C THR A 140 17.83 -4.90 6.71
N PHE A 141 16.58 -5.34 6.86
CA PHE A 141 16.17 -6.32 7.86
C PHE A 141 16.29 -7.72 7.26
N ILE A 142 16.97 -8.63 7.97
CA ILE A 142 17.24 -10.00 7.53
C ILE A 142 16.60 -10.99 8.49
N ARG A 143 15.99 -12.06 7.96
CA ARG A 143 15.51 -13.23 8.71
C ARG A 143 16.10 -14.49 8.10
N ASN A 144 16.90 -15.23 8.86
CA ASN A 144 17.53 -16.47 8.39
C ASN A 144 18.31 -16.31 7.06
N GLY A 145 18.97 -15.18 6.86
CA GLY A 145 19.70 -14.86 5.62
C GLY A 145 18.86 -14.23 4.51
N ASP A 146 17.52 -14.27 4.60
CA ASP A 146 16.62 -13.66 3.62
C ASP A 146 16.23 -12.23 3.99
N VAL A 147 16.11 -11.37 2.98
CA VAL A 147 15.60 -10.00 3.16
C VAL A 147 14.14 -10.03 3.59
N ALA A 148 13.87 -9.46 4.76
CA ALA A 148 12.55 -9.32 5.37
C ALA A 148 12.08 -7.86 5.45
N GLY A 149 12.89 -6.91 4.97
CA GLY A 149 12.52 -5.51 4.85
C GLY A 149 13.70 -4.65 4.47
N ARG A 150 13.43 -3.44 3.98
CA ARG A 150 14.44 -2.45 3.64
C ARG A 150 13.88 -1.05 3.88
N ILE A 151 14.62 -0.23 4.63
CA ILE A 151 14.41 1.23 4.67
C ILE A 151 15.48 1.81 3.77
N GLY A 152 15.11 2.18 2.55
CA GLY A 152 15.99 2.81 1.58
C GLY A 152 15.60 4.23 1.27
N GLY A 153 16.52 5.00 0.67
CA GLY A 153 16.34 6.44 0.45
C GLY A 153 15.10 6.82 -0.38
N THR A 154 14.60 5.90 -1.22
CA THR A 154 13.38 6.11 -2.02
C THR A 154 12.37 4.98 -1.87
N ASN A 155 12.67 3.91 -1.14
CA ASN A 155 11.85 2.70 -1.12
C ASN A 155 11.73 2.19 0.31
N ALA A 156 10.54 1.79 0.72
CA ALA A 156 10.32 1.12 2.00
C ALA A 156 9.70 -0.26 1.75
N SER A 157 10.29 -1.31 2.34
CA SER A 157 9.70 -2.64 2.31
C SER A 157 9.71 -3.32 3.67
N TYR A 158 8.68 -4.12 3.92
CA TYR A 158 8.51 -4.96 5.10
C TYR A 158 7.82 -6.26 4.71
N GLY A 159 8.39 -7.40 5.09
CA GLY A 159 7.93 -8.73 4.70
C GLY A 159 9.02 -9.52 3.96
N LEU A 160 9.03 -10.83 4.19
CA LEU A 160 9.97 -11.75 3.55
C LEU A 160 9.86 -11.67 2.02
N GLY A 161 10.95 -11.35 1.34
CA GLY A 161 10.97 -11.24 -0.12
C GLY A 161 10.26 -10.02 -0.69
N ALA A 162 9.91 -9.02 0.12
CA ALA A 162 9.30 -7.77 -0.34
C ALA A 162 10.33 -6.86 -1.02
N LEU A 163 10.02 -6.40 -2.25
CA LEU A 163 10.84 -5.48 -3.05
C LEU A 163 12.32 -5.90 -3.21
N ILE A 164 12.56 -7.20 -3.40
CA ILE A 164 13.91 -7.79 -3.53
C ILE A 164 14.49 -7.75 -4.95
N ASN A 165 13.78 -7.17 -5.92
CA ASN A 165 14.30 -7.02 -7.28
C ASN A 165 15.66 -6.30 -7.24
N ALA A 166 16.63 -6.74 -8.06
CA ALA A 166 17.97 -6.15 -8.11
C ALA A 166 17.98 -4.69 -8.56
N SER A 167 16.97 -4.28 -9.35
CA SER A 167 16.79 -2.91 -9.83
C SER A 167 15.32 -2.50 -9.64
N PRO A 168 14.84 -2.36 -8.38
CA PRO A 168 13.49 -1.90 -8.16
C PRO A 168 13.42 -0.43 -8.57
N GLY A 169 12.30 -0.01 -9.16
CA GLY A 169 12.05 1.42 -9.35
C GLY A 169 12.05 2.17 -8.01
N ALA A 170 12.05 3.49 -8.06
CA ALA A 170 12.04 4.37 -6.90
C ALA A 170 10.62 4.64 -6.38
N GLN A 171 10.52 5.13 -5.14
CA GLN A 171 9.28 5.63 -4.53
C GLN A 171 8.23 4.54 -4.28
N ASN A 172 8.67 3.31 -4.01
CA ASN A 172 7.79 2.17 -3.76
C ASN A 172 7.64 1.87 -2.27
N THR A 173 6.42 1.52 -1.86
CA THR A 173 6.11 0.98 -0.53
C THR A 173 5.61 -0.44 -0.69
N ALA A 174 6.26 -1.42 -0.06
CA ALA A 174 5.91 -2.83 -0.15
C ALA A 174 5.74 -3.46 1.24
N VAL A 175 4.54 -3.83 1.63
CA VAL A 175 4.24 -4.44 2.93
C VAL A 175 3.56 -5.79 2.74
N GLY A 176 4.23 -6.87 3.14
CA GLY A 176 3.74 -8.24 3.00
C GLY A 176 4.76 -9.16 2.34
N VAL A 177 4.61 -10.48 2.58
CA VAL A 177 5.51 -11.49 2.00
C VAL A 177 5.42 -11.42 0.47
N GLY A 178 6.55 -11.22 -0.21
CA GLY A 178 6.62 -11.12 -1.67
C GLY A 178 5.97 -9.89 -2.30
N ALA A 179 5.58 -8.87 -1.51
CA ALA A 179 5.01 -7.64 -2.06
C ALA A 179 6.00 -6.92 -3.00
N LEU A 180 5.56 -6.51 -4.19
CA LEU A 180 6.38 -5.91 -5.26
C LEU A 180 7.67 -6.67 -5.60
N ARG A 181 7.70 -8.00 -5.38
CA ARG A 181 8.92 -8.83 -5.55
C ARG A 181 9.63 -8.61 -6.89
N ASN A 182 8.88 -8.50 -7.99
CA ASN A 182 9.42 -8.37 -9.35
C ASN A 182 9.30 -6.95 -9.93
N ASN A 183 8.90 -5.95 -9.13
CA ASN A 183 8.59 -4.61 -9.61
C ASN A 183 9.84 -3.86 -10.12
N THR A 184 9.77 -3.34 -11.35
CA THR A 184 10.72 -2.36 -11.89
C THR A 184 10.10 -0.96 -12.06
N GLY A 185 8.80 -0.81 -11.78
CA GLY A 185 8.09 0.47 -11.85
C GLY A 185 8.32 1.37 -10.62
N ASN A 186 7.92 2.63 -10.74
CA ASN A 186 8.06 3.66 -9.72
C ASN A 186 6.72 4.02 -9.09
N ASN A 187 6.75 4.58 -7.87
CA ASN A 187 5.58 5.16 -7.20
C ASN A 187 4.44 4.16 -6.94
N ASN A 188 4.76 2.90 -6.66
CA ASN A 188 3.76 1.87 -6.35
C ASN A 188 3.64 1.66 -4.83
N THR A 189 2.41 1.50 -4.35
CA THR A 189 2.12 1.04 -2.99
C THR A 189 1.50 -0.35 -3.05
N ALA A 190 2.10 -1.33 -2.40
CA ALA A 190 1.57 -2.68 -2.30
C ALA A 190 1.47 -3.14 -0.85
N ILE A 191 0.30 -3.61 -0.42
CA ILE A 191 0.02 -4.08 0.93
C ILE A 191 -0.72 -5.41 0.86
N GLY A 192 -0.08 -6.50 1.25
CA GLY A 192 -0.60 -7.86 1.23
C GLY A 192 0.42 -8.90 0.77
N GLU A 193 0.18 -10.16 1.10
CA GLU A 193 0.98 -11.28 0.58
C GLU A 193 0.88 -11.33 -0.95
N GLY A 194 2.03 -11.28 -1.64
CA GLY A 194 2.12 -11.35 -3.10
C GLY A 194 1.54 -10.13 -3.83
N ALA A 195 1.13 -9.07 -3.14
CA ALA A 195 0.59 -7.86 -3.75
C ALA A 195 1.63 -7.22 -4.69
N GLY A 196 1.29 -7.06 -5.97
CA GLY A 196 2.19 -6.55 -7.00
C GLY A 196 3.39 -7.45 -7.30
N SER A 197 3.37 -8.72 -6.90
CA SER A 197 4.44 -9.68 -7.22
C SER A 197 4.54 -9.93 -8.73
N GLY A 198 3.43 -9.78 -9.47
CA GLY A 198 3.40 -9.82 -10.94
C GLY A 198 3.65 -8.49 -11.64
N SER A 199 3.79 -7.38 -10.91
CA SER A 199 4.02 -6.06 -11.50
C SER A 199 5.43 -5.96 -12.07
N SER A 200 5.57 -5.71 -13.37
CA SER A 200 6.88 -5.65 -14.03
C SER A 200 7.30 -4.21 -14.35
N SER A 201 6.46 -3.35 -14.92
CA SER A 201 6.85 -1.97 -15.32
C SER A 201 5.82 -0.87 -15.04
N GLY A 202 4.67 -1.22 -14.45
CA GLY A 202 3.59 -0.26 -14.16
C GLY A 202 3.97 0.75 -13.08
N ASN A 203 3.65 2.03 -13.30
CA ASN A 203 3.89 3.11 -12.32
C ASN A 203 2.58 3.56 -11.64
N PHE A 204 2.69 4.18 -10.46
CA PHE A 204 1.58 4.84 -9.76
C PHE A 204 0.40 3.92 -9.40
N ASN A 205 0.66 2.65 -9.09
CA ASN A 205 -0.38 1.71 -8.72
C ASN A 205 -0.53 1.58 -7.20
N ILE A 206 -1.76 1.46 -6.72
CA ILE A 206 -2.10 1.09 -5.34
C ILE A 206 -2.67 -0.33 -5.38
N LEU A 207 -2.00 -1.26 -4.71
CA LEU A 207 -2.30 -2.69 -4.72
C LEU A 207 -2.52 -3.16 -3.28
N MET A 208 -3.73 -3.57 -2.94
CA MET A 208 -4.07 -3.96 -1.56
C MET A 208 -4.83 -5.29 -1.53
N GLY A 209 -4.31 -6.24 -0.76
CA GLY A 209 -4.85 -7.59 -0.60
C GLY A 209 -3.96 -8.67 -1.20
N ARG A 210 -4.27 -9.93 -0.88
CA ARG A 210 -3.44 -11.08 -1.27
C ARG A 210 -3.48 -11.26 -2.78
N ASN A 211 -2.32 -11.24 -3.44
CA ASN A 211 -2.19 -11.32 -4.90
C ASN A 211 -3.00 -10.27 -5.68
N ALA A 212 -3.16 -9.06 -5.13
CA ALA A 212 -3.62 -7.91 -5.91
C ALA A 212 -2.49 -7.43 -6.83
N ASN A 213 -2.62 -7.62 -8.14
CA ASN A 213 -1.54 -7.46 -9.11
C ASN A 213 -1.93 -6.57 -10.29
N VAL A 214 -0.95 -5.83 -10.81
CA VAL A 214 -1.03 -5.09 -12.08
C VAL A 214 0.24 -5.35 -12.88
N THR A 215 0.19 -6.05 -14.02
CA THR A 215 1.42 -6.47 -14.74
C THR A 215 2.15 -5.28 -15.40
N THR A 216 1.49 -4.59 -16.34
CA THR A 216 2.06 -3.47 -17.12
C THR A 216 1.22 -2.19 -17.06
N GLY A 217 0.08 -2.24 -16.37
CA GLY A 217 -0.82 -1.10 -16.21
C GLY A 217 -0.28 -0.01 -15.29
N GLN A 218 -0.77 1.22 -15.42
CA GLN A 218 -0.34 2.36 -14.62
C GLN A 218 -1.53 3.16 -14.07
N ARG A 219 -1.33 3.83 -12.94
CA ARG A 219 -2.35 4.66 -12.28
C ARG A 219 -3.61 3.87 -11.91
N ASN A 220 -3.46 2.64 -11.45
CA ASN A 220 -4.59 1.82 -11.02
C ASN A 220 -4.69 1.72 -9.51
N ILE A 221 -5.91 1.59 -9.02
CA ILE A 221 -6.22 1.18 -7.65
C ILE A 221 -6.81 -0.22 -7.73
N VAL A 222 -6.15 -1.19 -7.12
CA VAL A 222 -6.57 -2.60 -7.10
C VAL A 222 -6.65 -3.05 -5.66
N ILE A 223 -7.87 -3.29 -5.18
CA ILE A 223 -8.13 -3.71 -3.81
C ILE A 223 -8.94 -5.00 -3.84
N GLY A 224 -8.38 -6.08 -3.30
CA GLY A 224 -9.02 -7.38 -3.31
C GLY A 224 -8.07 -8.56 -3.19
N THR A 225 -8.65 -9.75 -3.22
CA THR A 225 -7.89 -11.01 -3.20
C THR A 225 -7.88 -11.61 -4.59
N GLU A 226 -6.70 -12.04 -5.06
CA GLU A 226 -6.48 -12.68 -6.37
C GLU A 226 -6.93 -11.84 -7.57
N VAL A 227 -6.80 -10.51 -7.46
CA VAL A 227 -7.14 -9.60 -8.55
C VAL A 227 -5.94 -9.40 -9.45
N ASN A 228 -5.98 -9.95 -10.65
CA ASN A 228 -4.88 -9.88 -11.62
C ASN A 228 -5.24 -8.99 -12.80
N VAL A 229 -4.82 -7.72 -12.73
CA VAL A 229 -5.04 -6.71 -13.78
C VAL A 229 -3.90 -6.74 -14.79
N THR A 230 -4.23 -6.87 -16.07
CA THR A 230 -3.24 -6.77 -17.15
C THR A 230 -3.43 -5.46 -17.89
N ASN A 231 -2.36 -4.73 -18.21
CA ASN A 231 -2.31 -3.53 -19.07
C ASN A 231 -3.41 -2.44 -18.95
N ALA A 232 -4.23 -2.43 -17.90
CA ALA A 232 -5.23 -1.39 -17.65
C ALA A 232 -4.60 -0.10 -17.16
N THR A 233 -5.22 1.03 -17.44
CA THR A 233 -4.71 2.34 -16.98
C THR A 233 -5.80 3.19 -16.34
N ASN A 234 -5.43 4.07 -15.40
CA ASN A 234 -6.36 5.02 -14.77
C ASN A 234 -7.64 4.35 -14.24
N SER A 235 -7.56 3.14 -13.70
CA SER A 235 -8.75 2.34 -13.35
C SER A 235 -8.78 1.94 -11.88
N ILE A 236 -9.98 1.79 -11.33
CA ILE A 236 -10.25 1.34 -9.96
C ILE A 236 -10.94 -0.02 -10.03
N PHE A 237 -10.36 -1.02 -9.38
CA PHE A 237 -10.91 -2.36 -9.23
C PHE A 237 -10.96 -2.70 -7.74
N ILE A 238 -12.17 -2.81 -7.19
CA ILE A 238 -12.39 -3.15 -5.77
C ILE A 238 -13.31 -4.36 -5.69
N GLY A 239 -12.82 -5.50 -5.23
CA GLY A 239 -13.58 -6.75 -5.17
C GLY A 239 -12.71 -7.98 -5.44
N SER A 240 -13.35 -9.07 -5.81
CA SER A 240 -12.69 -10.34 -6.16
C SER A 240 -13.39 -10.98 -7.36
N SER A 241 -12.69 -11.92 -8.00
CA SER A 241 -13.28 -12.82 -9.00
C SER A 241 -14.08 -12.14 -10.12
N PHE A 242 -13.63 -10.98 -10.61
CA PHE A 242 -14.37 -10.18 -11.61
C PHE A 242 -14.85 -11.02 -12.80
N GLY A 243 -16.05 -10.70 -13.29
CA GLY A 243 -16.66 -11.35 -14.46
C GLY A 243 -15.95 -10.91 -15.74
N GLY A 244 -14.83 -11.58 -16.04
CA GLY A 244 -13.92 -11.24 -17.14
C GLY A 244 -12.58 -10.72 -16.63
N ALA A 245 -11.51 -10.99 -17.39
CA ALA A 245 -10.18 -10.53 -17.03
C ALA A 245 -10.15 -8.99 -17.02
N PRO A 246 -9.70 -8.34 -15.93
CA PRO A 246 -9.50 -6.89 -15.90
C PRO A 246 -8.26 -6.54 -16.72
N ALA A 247 -8.41 -6.64 -18.04
CA ALA A 247 -7.37 -6.45 -19.02
C ALA A 247 -7.64 -5.18 -19.85
N GLY A 248 -6.57 -4.53 -20.32
CA GLY A 248 -6.59 -3.38 -21.22
C GLY A 248 -7.42 -2.22 -20.68
N GLY A 249 -7.93 -1.37 -21.58
CA GLY A 249 -8.88 -0.31 -21.23
C GLY A 249 -8.34 0.82 -20.33
N THR A 250 -9.15 1.87 -20.19
CA THR A 250 -8.79 3.04 -19.38
C THR A 250 -9.99 3.64 -18.70
N ASN A 251 -9.77 4.35 -17.59
CA ASN A 251 -10.78 5.16 -16.91
C ASN A 251 -12.02 4.34 -16.52
N ARG A 252 -11.81 3.22 -15.82
CA ARG A 252 -12.89 2.33 -15.35
C ARG A 252 -13.01 2.38 -13.84
N ILE A 253 -14.23 2.31 -13.31
CA ILE A 253 -14.47 2.09 -11.89
C ILE A 253 -15.31 0.83 -11.76
N VAL A 254 -14.75 -0.23 -11.18
CA VAL A 254 -15.40 -1.54 -11.02
C VAL A 254 -15.38 -1.90 -9.54
N ILE A 255 -16.56 -2.00 -8.93
CA ILE A 255 -16.71 -2.29 -7.50
C ILE A 255 -17.68 -3.45 -7.31
N GLY A 256 -17.25 -4.50 -6.60
CA GLY A 256 -18.07 -5.65 -6.22
C GLY A 256 -17.44 -6.99 -6.59
N ASP A 257 -17.72 -8.01 -5.79
CA ASP A 257 -17.34 -9.39 -6.11
C ASP A 257 -18.06 -9.86 -7.38
N SER A 258 -17.33 -10.54 -8.27
CA SER A 258 -17.85 -11.05 -9.53
C SER A 258 -18.51 -9.98 -10.41
N ALA A 259 -18.17 -8.70 -10.21
CA ALA A 259 -18.67 -7.62 -11.04
C ALA A 259 -18.11 -7.77 -12.48
N PRO A 260 -18.95 -7.71 -13.53
CA PRO A 260 -18.48 -7.72 -14.90
C PRO A 260 -17.58 -6.51 -15.18
N VAL A 261 -16.49 -6.71 -15.92
CA VAL A 261 -15.58 -5.62 -16.26
C VAL A 261 -16.14 -4.85 -17.47
N PRO A 262 -16.49 -3.55 -17.35
CA PRO A 262 -17.05 -2.80 -18.46
C PRO A 262 -15.96 -2.33 -19.44
N ALA A 263 -16.41 -1.73 -20.55
CA ALA A 263 -15.55 -1.00 -21.48
C ALA A 263 -14.86 0.21 -20.80
N SER A 264 -13.92 0.85 -21.50
CA SER A 264 -13.28 2.09 -21.03
C SER A 264 -14.29 3.20 -20.72
N ASN A 265 -13.92 4.14 -19.87
CA ASN A 265 -14.75 5.31 -19.50
C ASN A 265 -16.11 4.92 -18.88
N SER A 266 -16.15 3.86 -18.07
CA SER A 266 -17.39 3.31 -17.53
C SER A 266 -17.29 3.01 -16.05
N ILE A 267 -18.43 3.12 -15.37
CA ILE A 267 -18.59 2.76 -13.96
C ILE A 267 -19.49 1.54 -13.87
N ARG A 268 -19.05 0.50 -13.15
CA ARG A 268 -19.82 -0.69 -12.78
C ARG A 268 -19.77 -0.87 -11.26
N ILE A 269 -20.94 -0.91 -10.64
CA ILE A 269 -21.09 -1.19 -9.20
C ILE A 269 -22.01 -2.39 -9.06
N GLY A 270 -21.47 -3.49 -8.56
CA GLY A 270 -22.16 -4.76 -8.36
C GLY A 270 -22.20 -5.69 -9.58
N ASN A 271 -22.72 -6.88 -9.33
CA ASN A 271 -22.90 -7.96 -10.29
C ASN A 271 -24.40 -8.20 -10.54
N THR A 272 -24.78 -9.35 -11.06
CA THR A 272 -26.20 -9.71 -11.32
C THR A 272 -26.98 -10.08 -10.07
N THR A 273 -26.38 -10.21 -8.89
CA THR A 273 -27.08 -10.59 -7.65
C THR A 273 -27.48 -9.39 -6.80
N ILE A 274 -27.12 -8.17 -7.20
CA ILE A 274 -27.56 -6.96 -6.47
C ILE A 274 -29.09 -6.83 -6.51
N GLY A 275 -29.70 -6.69 -5.32
CA GLY A 275 -31.16 -6.57 -5.18
C GLY A 275 -31.66 -5.13 -5.01
N THR A 276 -30.81 -4.23 -4.51
CA THR A 276 -31.14 -2.81 -4.31
C THR A 276 -29.92 -1.93 -4.50
N ALA A 277 -30.12 -0.70 -4.98
CA ALA A 277 -29.14 0.37 -5.01
C ALA A 277 -29.85 1.66 -4.59
N THR A 278 -29.46 2.24 -3.45
CA THR A 278 -30.20 3.35 -2.83
C THR A 278 -29.31 4.56 -2.58
N THR A 279 -29.86 5.75 -2.79
CA THR A 279 -29.32 7.03 -2.33
C THR A 279 -30.46 7.83 -1.70
N GLN A 280 -30.16 8.68 -0.71
CA GLN A 280 -31.20 9.50 -0.07
C GLN A 280 -31.68 10.65 -0.96
N ILE A 281 -30.81 11.14 -1.85
CA ILE A 281 -31.08 12.21 -2.80
C ILE A 281 -30.86 11.74 -4.23
N ALA A 282 -31.49 12.43 -5.18
CA ALA A 282 -31.27 12.21 -6.61
C ALA A 282 -29.83 12.57 -7.02
N TRP A 283 -29.33 11.90 -8.06
CA TRP A 283 -28.04 12.23 -8.68
C TRP A 283 -28.17 13.50 -9.51
N THR A 284 -27.20 14.40 -9.38
CA THR A 284 -27.10 15.59 -10.24
C THR A 284 -26.34 15.23 -11.51
N THR A 285 -27.00 15.30 -12.66
CA THR A 285 -26.37 15.15 -13.98
C THR A 285 -25.98 16.52 -14.51
N THR A 286 -24.71 16.72 -14.87
CA THR A 286 -24.24 17.99 -15.44
C THR A 286 -24.89 18.24 -16.81
N SER A 287 -25.35 19.47 -17.03
CA SER A 287 -26.14 19.82 -18.23
C SER A 287 -25.93 21.27 -18.71
N ASP A 288 -24.87 21.94 -18.22
CA ASP A 288 -24.53 23.32 -18.58
C ASP A 288 -24.35 23.45 -20.11
N ARG A 289 -24.82 24.58 -20.67
CA ARG A 289 -24.74 24.87 -22.11
C ARG A 289 -23.33 24.76 -22.65
N ARG A 290 -22.30 25.08 -21.85
CA ARG A 290 -20.88 25.02 -22.26
C ARG A 290 -20.36 23.60 -22.49
N TRP A 291 -21.03 22.59 -21.95
CA TRP A 291 -20.70 21.17 -22.18
C TRP A 291 -21.40 20.59 -23.42
N LYS A 292 -22.19 21.40 -24.13
CA LYS A 292 -23.02 20.96 -25.25
C LYS A 292 -22.64 21.71 -26.51
N ASP A 293 -22.69 21.00 -27.63
CA ASP A 293 -22.51 21.54 -28.97
C ASP A 293 -23.67 21.05 -29.87
N ASN A 294 -23.89 21.73 -30.99
CA ASN A 294 -24.93 21.38 -31.98
C ASN A 294 -26.35 21.22 -31.40
N ILE A 295 -26.73 22.11 -30.48
CA ILE A 295 -28.05 22.09 -29.82
C ILE A 295 -29.16 22.39 -30.83
N LYS A 296 -30.12 21.47 -31.00
CA LYS A 296 -31.28 21.56 -31.90
C LYS A 296 -32.54 21.08 -31.18
N ASP A 297 -33.71 21.43 -31.71
CA ASP A 297 -34.98 20.90 -31.22
C ASP A 297 -35.06 19.38 -31.45
N SER A 298 -35.72 18.68 -30.53
CA SER A 298 -35.89 17.21 -30.59
C SER A 298 -36.84 16.81 -31.72
N GLY A 299 -36.42 15.83 -32.53
CA GLY A 299 -37.29 15.12 -33.49
C GLY A 299 -38.08 13.97 -32.85
N LEU A 300 -37.74 13.57 -31.63
CA LEU A 300 -38.51 12.58 -30.86
C LEU A 300 -39.55 13.30 -30.00
N GLY A 301 -40.82 12.89 -30.15
CA GLY A 301 -41.99 13.47 -29.50
C GLY A 301 -43.15 12.47 -29.39
N LEU A 302 -44.38 12.96 -29.55
CA LEU A 302 -45.61 12.20 -29.38
C LEU A 302 -45.68 11.00 -30.31
N ASP A 303 -45.41 11.18 -31.61
CA ASP A 303 -45.48 10.11 -32.61
C ASP A 303 -44.53 8.96 -32.24
N PHE A 304 -43.30 9.28 -31.80
CA PHE A 304 -42.35 8.29 -31.33
C PHE A 304 -42.87 7.55 -30.09
N LEU A 305 -43.37 8.27 -29.08
CA LEU A 305 -43.90 7.64 -27.86
C LEU A 305 -45.09 6.72 -28.15
N GLN A 306 -45.93 7.04 -29.13
CA GLN A 306 -47.05 6.19 -29.54
C GLN A 306 -46.60 4.85 -30.16
N THR A 307 -45.37 4.76 -30.67
CA THR A 307 -44.81 3.48 -31.18
C THR A 307 -44.30 2.57 -30.08
N LEU A 308 -44.07 3.09 -28.87
CA LEU A 308 -43.46 2.34 -27.79
C LEU A 308 -44.47 1.40 -27.13
N ARG A 309 -43.99 0.22 -26.73
CA ARG A 309 -44.77 -0.75 -25.97
C ARG A 309 -44.25 -0.86 -24.53
N PRO A 310 -44.85 -0.17 -23.55
CA PRO A 310 -44.57 -0.42 -22.13
C PRO A 310 -44.93 -1.86 -21.75
N VAL A 311 -44.11 -2.47 -20.91
CA VAL A 311 -44.31 -3.84 -20.41
C VAL A 311 -44.15 -3.90 -18.90
N SER A 312 -44.82 -4.87 -18.27
CA SER A 312 -44.54 -5.30 -16.90
C SER A 312 -43.82 -6.65 -16.92
N TYR A 313 -42.81 -6.84 -16.07
CA TYR A 313 -42.01 -8.06 -16.03
C TYR A 313 -41.53 -8.37 -14.61
N VAL A 314 -41.01 -9.59 -14.41
CA VAL A 314 -40.28 -9.97 -13.19
C VAL A 314 -38.86 -10.36 -13.57
N ARG A 315 -37.88 -9.97 -12.75
CA ARG A 315 -36.49 -10.35 -12.99
C ARG A 315 -36.28 -11.85 -12.77
N LYS A 316 -35.46 -12.48 -13.62
CA LYS A 316 -35.15 -13.92 -13.51
C LYS A 316 -34.46 -14.24 -12.18
N ASN A 317 -33.55 -13.36 -11.76
CA ASN A 317 -32.72 -13.42 -10.55
C ASN A 317 -33.36 -12.80 -9.30
N ASP A 318 -34.56 -12.23 -9.37
CA ASP A 318 -35.27 -11.78 -8.17
C ASP A 318 -36.01 -12.96 -7.54
N GLU A 319 -35.63 -13.30 -6.30
CA GLU A 319 -36.27 -14.35 -5.50
C GLU A 319 -37.70 -13.98 -5.11
N ASN A 320 -37.98 -12.68 -4.91
CA ASN A 320 -39.28 -12.20 -4.46
C ASN A 320 -40.28 -12.01 -5.61
N LYS A 321 -39.84 -12.18 -6.86
CA LYS A 321 -40.65 -12.03 -8.08
C LYS A 321 -41.48 -10.75 -8.11
N LYS A 322 -40.88 -9.63 -7.70
CA LYS A 322 -41.54 -8.33 -7.72
C LYS A 322 -41.78 -7.89 -9.16
N THR A 323 -42.98 -7.37 -9.42
CA THR A 323 -43.33 -6.80 -10.72
C THR A 323 -42.63 -5.47 -10.91
N GLU A 324 -41.94 -5.34 -12.04
CA GLU A 324 -41.30 -4.13 -12.52
C GLU A 324 -41.93 -3.67 -13.83
N TYR A 325 -41.78 -2.38 -14.17
CA TYR A 325 -42.36 -1.77 -15.36
C TYR A 325 -41.25 -1.09 -16.18
N GLY A 326 -41.33 -1.18 -17.50
CA GLY A 326 -40.35 -0.56 -18.39
C GLY A 326 -40.53 -0.95 -19.85
N PHE A 327 -39.42 -0.97 -20.59
CA PHE A 327 -39.37 -1.33 -22.01
C PHE A 327 -38.43 -2.52 -22.25
N ILE A 328 -38.71 -3.28 -23.32
CA ILE A 328 -37.75 -4.25 -23.86
C ILE A 328 -36.76 -3.48 -24.74
N ALA A 329 -35.48 -3.50 -24.36
CA ALA A 329 -34.45 -2.67 -24.98
C ALA A 329 -34.29 -2.93 -26.50
N GLN A 330 -34.45 -4.17 -26.94
CA GLN A 330 -34.38 -4.56 -28.35
C GLN A 330 -35.56 -3.98 -29.16
N GLU A 331 -36.77 -3.95 -28.59
CA GLU A 331 -37.94 -3.35 -29.23
C GLU A 331 -37.78 -1.83 -29.31
N LEU A 332 -37.22 -1.23 -28.26
CA LEU A 332 -36.90 0.19 -28.21
C LEU A 332 -35.83 0.59 -29.25
N GLU A 333 -34.77 -0.22 -29.43
CA GLU A 333 -33.78 -0.03 -30.50
C GLU A 333 -34.46 -0.02 -31.88
N GLY A 334 -35.39 -0.95 -32.13
CA GLY A 334 -36.18 -0.99 -33.37
C GLY A 334 -37.03 0.28 -33.58
N ALA A 335 -37.69 0.77 -32.53
CA ALA A 335 -38.49 1.98 -32.59
C ALA A 335 -37.64 3.23 -32.88
N LEU A 336 -36.46 3.34 -32.26
CA LEU A 336 -35.52 4.44 -32.50
C LEU A 336 -35.01 4.43 -33.95
N ILE A 337 -34.68 3.25 -34.49
CA ILE A 337 -34.29 3.10 -35.90
C ILE A 337 -35.42 3.55 -36.83
N ALA A 338 -36.67 3.15 -36.55
CA ALA A 338 -37.83 3.54 -37.35
C ALA A 338 -38.12 5.05 -37.27
N ALA A 339 -37.82 5.67 -36.13
CA ALA A 339 -37.89 7.12 -35.94
C ALA A 339 -36.70 7.89 -36.55
N GLY A 340 -35.73 7.18 -37.16
CA GLY A 340 -34.56 7.77 -37.80
C GLY A 340 -33.42 8.15 -36.85
N ASP A 341 -33.50 7.77 -35.56
CA ASP A 341 -32.52 8.12 -34.53
C ASP A 341 -31.57 6.94 -34.22
N GLN A 342 -30.76 6.55 -35.21
CA GLN A 342 -29.87 5.39 -35.11
C GLN A 342 -28.60 5.63 -34.26
N ASN A 343 -28.24 6.90 -34.04
CA ASN A 343 -27.00 7.31 -33.37
C ASN A 343 -27.31 8.07 -32.07
N ASN A 344 -27.95 7.38 -31.13
CA ASN A 344 -28.37 7.93 -29.85
C ASN A 344 -27.62 7.29 -28.68
N ALA A 345 -27.74 7.90 -27.50
CA ALA A 345 -27.19 7.35 -26.25
C ALA A 345 -28.20 6.54 -25.43
N ILE A 346 -29.49 6.50 -25.82
CA ILE A 346 -30.58 5.90 -25.05
C ILE A 346 -30.38 4.39 -24.86
N ILE A 347 -29.87 3.73 -25.90
CA ILE A 347 -29.51 2.30 -25.88
C ILE A 347 -27.99 2.15 -25.83
N SER A 348 -27.52 1.25 -24.96
CA SER A 348 -26.12 0.84 -24.90
C SER A 348 -26.01 -0.69 -24.88
N LYS A 349 -24.87 -1.22 -25.34
CA LYS A 349 -24.52 -2.64 -25.21
C LYS A 349 -23.23 -2.76 -24.43
N ASP A 350 -23.17 -3.68 -23.48
CA ASP A 350 -21.91 -4.00 -22.82
C ASP A 350 -21.04 -4.95 -23.68
N LEU A 351 -19.90 -5.37 -23.15
CA LEU A 351 -18.95 -6.23 -23.86
C LEU A 351 -19.50 -7.64 -24.13
N GLU A 352 -20.55 -8.06 -23.41
CA GLU A 352 -21.24 -9.33 -23.61
C GLU A 352 -22.45 -9.18 -24.55
N GLY A 353 -22.70 -7.96 -25.05
CA GLY A 353 -23.83 -7.65 -25.91
C GLY A 353 -25.15 -7.45 -25.16
N MET A 354 -25.11 -7.34 -23.82
CA MET A 354 -26.30 -7.09 -23.02
C MET A 354 -26.75 -5.65 -23.17
N TYR A 355 -28.04 -5.47 -23.43
CA TYR A 355 -28.65 -4.17 -23.65
C TYR A 355 -28.92 -3.43 -22.35
N GLY A 356 -28.66 -2.12 -22.34
CA GLY A 356 -29.03 -1.16 -21.30
C GLY A 356 -29.87 -0.01 -21.86
N VAL A 357 -30.71 0.58 -21.01
CA VAL A 357 -31.61 1.69 -21.36
C VAL A 357 -31.39 2.86 -20.39
N ARG A 358 -31.20 4.07 -20.93
CA ARG A 358 -31.17 5.31 -20.16
C ARG A 358 -32.56 5.93 -20.02
N TYR A 359 -33.33 5.45 -19.04
CA TYR A 359 -34.70 5.92 -18.80
C TYR A 359 -34.84 7.43 -18.56
N ASN A 360 -33.82 8.08 -17.97
CA ASN A 360 -33.86 9.52 -17.73
C ASN A 360 -33.92 10.37 -19.01
N ASP A 361 -33.43 9.84 -20.14
CA ASP A 361 -33.43 10.57 -21.41
C ASP A 361 -34.87 10.72 -21.96
N PHE A 362 -35.83 9.90 -21.51
CA PHE A 362 -37.23 10.00 -21.90
C PHE A 362 -37.93 11.22 -21.30
N ILE A 363 -37.42 11.84 -20.22
CA ILE A 363 -38.06 12.99 -19.59
C ILE A 363 -38.24 14.13 -20.59
N SER A 364 -37.20 14.46 -21.37
CA SER A 364 -37.28 15.50 -22.40
C SER A 364 -38.18 15.12 -23.57
N ILE A 365 -38.22 13.84 -23.93
CA ILE A 365 -39.08 13.32 -25.01
C ILE A 365 -40.55 13.41 -24.58
N THR A 366 -40.87 13.05 -23.33
CA THR A 366 -42.21 13.18 -22.77
C THR A 366 -42.65 14.64 -22.66
N VAL A 367 -41.75 15.56 -22.29
CA VAL A 367 -42.08 16.99 -22.31
C VAL A 367 -42.45 17.45 -23.71
N LYS A 368 -41.68 17.07 -24.74
CA LYS A 368 -41.99 17.40 -26.14
C LYS A 368 -43.34 16.81 -26.57
N ALA A 369 -43.60 15.55 -26.25
CA ALA A 369 -44.85 14.88 -26.56
C ALA A 369 -46.06 15.55 -25.89
N VAL A 370 -45.94 15.98 -24.64
CA VAL A 370 -47.00 16.72 -23.94
C VAL A 370 -47.24 18.08 -24.59
N GLN A 371 -46.18 18.78 -25.03
CA GLN A 371 -46.34 20.03 -25.78
C GLN A 371 -47.07 19.82 -27.11
N GLU A 372 -46.72 18.79 -27.88
CA GLU A 372 -47.40 18.45 -29.14
C GLU A 372 -48.86 18.03 -28.90
N GLN A 373 -49.10 17.22 -27.87
CA GLN A 373 -50.45 16.82 -27.48
C GLN A 373 -51.30 18.03 -27.06
N GLN A 374 -50.71 19.01 -26.37
CA GLN A 374 -51.40 20.23 -25.97
C GLN A 374 -51.86 21.05 -27.18
N VAL A 375 -51.04 21.15 -28.23
CA VAL A 375 -51.43 21.81 -29.49
C VAL A 375 -52.63 21.12 -30.13
N ILE A 376 -52.63 19.79 -30.20
CA ILE A 376 -53.76 19.01 -30.75
C ILE A 376 -55.04 19.25 -29.94
N ILE A 377 -54.93 19.32 -28.60
CA ILE A 377 -56.08 19.58 -27.73
C ILE A 377 -56.66 20.98 -28.00
N GLU A 378 -55.82 21.99 -28.14
CA GLU A 378 -56.25 23.37 -28.42
C GLU A 378 -56.94 23.48 -29.79
N GLU A 379 -56.42 22.80 -30.80
CA GLU A 379 -57.03 22.73 -32.14
C GLU A 379 -58.40 22.02 -32.09
N LEU A 380 -58.49 20.86 -31.44
CA LEU A 380 -59.76 20.15 -31.27
C LEU A 380 -60.79 20.95 -30.46
N GLN A 381 -60.36 21.75 -29.49
CA GLN A 381 -61.27 22.63 -28.74
C GLN A 381 -61.84 23.71 -29.64
N LYS A 382 -60.99 24.35 -30.45
CA LYS A 382 -61.42 25.35 -31.43
C LYS A 382 -62.41 24.77 -32.45
N ASP A 383 -62.11 23.62 -33.03
CA ASP A 383 -63.00 22.96 -33.99
C ASP A 383 -64.36 22.62 -33.36
N ASN A 384 -64.36 22.18 -32.10
CA ASN A 384 -65.60 21.93 -31.36
C ASN A 384 -66.42 23.20 -31.11
N GLU A 385 -65.77 24.34 -30.85
CA GLU A 385 -66.47 25.62 -30.71
C GLU A 385 -67.10 26.06 -32.03
N GLU A 386 -66.37 25.94 -33.14
CA GLU A 386 -66.88 26.23 -34.48
C GLU A 386 -68.07 25.32 -34.84
N LEU A 387 -67.98 24.01 -34.57
CA LEU A 387 -69.07 23.06 -34.79
C LEU A 387 -70.31 23.37 -33.94
N LYS A 388 -70.13 23.75 -32.67
CA LYS A 388 -71.25 24.18 -31.81
C LYS A 388 -71.93 25.42 -32.36
N ALA A 389 -71.17 26.40 -32.86
CA ALA A 389 -71.72 27.60 -33.47
C ALA A 389 -72.53 27.28 -34.75
N VAL A 390 -72.01 26.41 -35.62
CA VAL A 390 -72.70 25.97 -36.84
C VAL A 390 -73.98 25.21 -36.50
N ASN A 391 -73.96 24.28 -35.55
CA ASN A 391 -75.14 23.54 -35.12
C ASN A 391 -76.22 24.46 -34.55
N ALA A 392 -75.85 25.46 -33.74
CA ALA A 392 -76.79 26.46 -33.24
C ALA A 392 -77.45 27.25 -34.38
N ALA A 393 -76.68 27.61 -35.42
CA ALA A 393 -77.22 28.30 -36.59
C ALA A 393 -78.18 27.42 -37.42
N ILE A 394 -77.86 26.12 -37.58
CA ILE A 394 -78.72 25.16 -38.29
C ILE A 394 -80.03 24.95 -37.52
N LEU A 395 -79.97 24.75 -36.20
CA LEU A 395 -81.16 24.59 -35.36
C LEU A 395 -82.08 25.81 -35.49
N LYS A 396 -81.53 27.02 -35.41
CA LYS A 396 -82.29 28.25 -35.61
C LYS A 396 -82.96 28.32 -37.01
N ARG A 397 -82.31 27.79 -38.04
CA ARG A 397 -82.87 27.72 -39.40
C ARG A 397 -83.97 26.67 -39.53
N LEU A 398 -83.81 25.51 -38.87
CA LEU A 398 -84.83 24.46 -38.79
C LEU A 398 -86.09 24.97 -38.08
N GLU A 399 -85.94 25.59 -36.91
CA GLU A 399 -87.05 26.22 -36.18
C GLU A 399 -87.78 27.26 -37.04
N ALA A 400 -87.05 28.05 -37.84
CA ALA A 400 -87.65 29.02 -38.75
C ALA A 400 -88.40 28.38 -39.94
N LEU A 401 -88.05 27.15 -40.33
CA LEU A 401 -88.73 26.39 -41.38
C LEU A 401 -89.93 25.60 -40.85
N GLU A 402 -89.84 25.06 -39.63
CA GLU A 402 -90.93 24.31 -38.98
C GLU A 402 -92.07 25.21 -38.48
N ASN A 403 -91.79 26.50 -38.24
CA ASN A 403 -92.80 27.51 -37.86
C ASN A 403 -93.46 28.20 -39.08
N LYS A 404 -93.25 27.70 -40.30
CA LYS A 404 -94.00 28.07 -41.52
C LYS A 404 -94.95 26.97 -41.89
#